data_AF-A0A9D3X1R3-F1
#
_entry.id   AF-A0A9D3X1R3-F1
#
_cell.length_a   1.000
_cell.length_b   1.000
_cell.length_c   1.000
_cell.angle_alpha   90.00
_cell.angle_beta   90.00
_cell.angle_gamma   90.00
#
_symmetry.space_group_name_H-M   'P 1'
#
loop_
_entity.id
_entity.type
_entity.pdbx_description
1 polymer ?
#
loop_
_entity_poly.entity_id
_entity_poly.type
_entity_poly.pdbx_seq_one_letter_code
_entity_poly.pdbx_strand_id
1 'polypeptide(L)'
;MSPPVTKFASQTLLLKGICMWAKNLCLGQTSSTGLPPKCGIRYQHTAAEPWPICDSVPMRVELLGSTEREYFQVAARLRGGAKNTAPSLGFAALLVAKVDQFVLTALTLDMLADKDLESPLDLLLFSLTVPWPSPGRREGEDLRLWGYLLSTDEPIPKEDWLMSQVYRRDILNSTCLMNNLSHSQSKLKHNVARQIFVEHNHKFIYCEVPKVGCSNWKKIILLLTMNLSRKANEVQQDFIHRTPLIKRLSSYPSDYQDKLLTSYTKVMFTRDPLERLVSAYRDKLLHSEPYYSITVANEIKAMCRKNKNSTEKVTFQEFVNFILTKKQEHLDIHWQPMFLLCDPCNIHYDILGKFETLEQDSEHVLRNIGAPEDLHYPNFRTHSSEKRTSGDITLEYLRKLSSEQIEKIKKLYQMDFALFNYPYDLKMNLYKTDTV
;
A
#
# COMPACT_ATOMS: atom_id res chain seq x y z
N MET A 1 29.03 -36.20 0.32
CA MET A 1 29.20 -35.91 1.77
C MET A 1 28.29 -34.74 2.15
N SER A 2 28.29 -34.35 3.43
CA SER A 2 27.36 -33.38 4.03
C SER A 2 27.35 -31.99 3.35
N PRO A 3 26.24 -31.23 3.44
CA PRO A 3 26.16 -29.86 2.93
C PRO A 3 26.93 -28.87 3.81
N PRO A 4 27.15 -27.64 3.30
CA PRO A 4 26.27 -26.54 3.68
C PRO A 4 25.60 -25.91 2.41
N VAL A 5 24.44 -25.24 2.42
CA VAL A 5 23.91 -24.19 3.33
C VAL A 5 24.79 -22.92 3.21
N THR A 6 24.31 -21.70 2.99
CA THR A 6 23.01 -21.03 3.26
C THR A 6 22.65 -20.14 2.05
N LYS A 7 21.38 -19.98 1.64
CA LYS A 7 20.44 -18.88 1.98
C LYS A 7 20.98 -17.45 1.99
N PHE A 8 20.14 -16.55 1.47
CA PHE A 8 20.20 -15.08 1.50
C PHE A 8 20.62 -14.43 2.84
N ALA A 9 21.49 -13.43 2.71
CA ALA A 9 21.36 -12.07 3.26
C ALA A 9 21.91 -11.13 2.14
N SER A 10 21.45 -9.89 1.89
CA SER A 10 21.26 -8.73 2.77
C SER A 10 22.59 -8.39 3.49
N GLN A 11 23.18 -7.22 3.30
CA GLN A 11 22.53 -5.92 3.09
C GLN A 11 23.02 -5.17 1.85
N THR A 12 22.11 -4.37 1.29
CA THR A 12 22.31 -2.94 1.00
C THR A 12 23.59 -2.35 1.59
N LEU A 13 24.44 -1.77 0.74
CA LEU A 13 25.34 -0.70 1.18
C LEU A 13 24.65 0.66 1.00
N LEU A 14 25.41 1.64 0.54
CA LEU A 14 25.12 3.04 0.62
C LEU A 14 25.73 3.75 -0.59
N LEU A 15 25.11 3.51 -1.74
CA LEU A 15 24.31 4.64 -2.21
C LEU A 15 23.27 4.95 -1.08
N LYS A 16 23.35 6.02 -0.29
CA LYS A 16 24.12 7.29 -0.39
C LYS A 16 24.26 7.77 -1.83
N GLY A 17 23.28 7.50 -2.68
CA GLY A 17 23.11 8.27 -3.89
C GLY A 17 22.62 9.65 -3.46
N ILE A 18 23.31 10.73 -3.81
CA ILE A 18 22.68 12.04 -3.57
C ILE A 18 21.38 12.01 -4.34
N CYS A 19 20.47 12.94 -4.02
CA CYS A 19 19.59 13.51 -5.04
C CYS A 19 18.44 12.50 -5.40
N MET A 20 17.14 12.77 -5.48
CA MET A 20 16.31 13.97 -5.43
C MET A 20 15.68 14.15 -4.03
N TRP A 21 14.41 13.93 -3.67
CA TRP A 21 13.10 14.51 -4.05
C TRP A 21 12.67 14.45 -5.54
N ALA A 22 12.45 13.24 -6.09
CA ALA A 22 11.98 13.01 -7.48
C ALA A 22 10.63 13.73 -7.76
N LYS A 23 10.11 13.74 -9.00
CA LYS A 23 8.68 14.02 -9.23
C LYS A 23 8.30 13.84 -10.69
N ASN A 24 7.07 13.37 -10.89
CA ASN A 24 6.20 13.64 -12.02
C ASN A 24 6.84 13.41 -13.41
N LEU A 25 6.65 12.21 -13.94
CA LEU A 25 6.28 12.10 -15.36
C LEU A 25 4.95 11.36 -15.52
N CYS A 26 4.17 11.80 -16.51
CA CYS A 26 2.89 11.26 -16.90
C CYS A 26 2.58 11.75 -18.32
N LEU A 27 2.29 10.83 -19.24
CA LEU A 27 1.84 11.00 -20.64
C LEU A 27 1.82 9.56 -21.22
N GLY A 28 0.73 8.92 -21.66
CA GLY A 28 -0.67 9.33 -21.79
C GLY A 28 -1.01 9.88 -23.20
N GLN A 29 -2.08 9.46 -23.88
CA GLN A 29 -3.08 8.38 -23.67
C GLN A 29 -3.63 7.90 -25.05
N THR A 30 -4.31 6.76 -25.25
CA THR A 30 -4.75 5.71 -24.30
C THR A 30 -4.04 4.36 -24.64
N SER A 31 -4.57 3.26 -25.21
CA SER A 31 -5.93 2.72 -25.56
C SER A 31 -5.76 1.24 -25.96
N SER A 32 -6.70 0.30 -25.76
CA SER A 32 -8.00 0.30 -25.07
C SER A 32 -7.96 -0.57 -23.80
N THR A 33 -8.57 -0.10 -22.71
CA THR A 33 -8.45 -0.63 -21.33
C THR A 33 -7.05 -0.47 -20.72
N GLY A 34 -6.98 -0.02 -19.45
CA GLY A 34 -5.71 0.28 -18.75
C GLY A 34 -5.18 1.71 -18.94
N LEU A 35 -5.07 2.47 -17.86
CA LEU A 35 -4.47 3.82 -17.79
C LEU A 35 -3.34 3.84 -16.75
N PRO A 36 -2.14 4.36 -17.07
CA PRO A 36 -1.15 4.75 -16.07
C PRO A 36 -1.44 6.17 -15.52
N PRO A 37 -1.60 6.36 -14.20
CA PRO A 37 -1.82 7.68 -13.58
C PRO A 37 -0.51 8.45 -13.30
N LYS A 38 -0.65 9.69 -12.81
CA LYS A 38 0.48 10.57 -12.43
C LYS A 38 1.28 10.00 -11.24
N CYS A 39 2.61 10.15 -11.24
CA CYS A 39 3.47 9.73 -10.12
C CYS A 39 4.49 10.78 -9.67
N GLY A 40 4.29 11.37 -8.49
CA GLY A 40 5.15 12.39 -7.85
C GLY A 40 6.11 11.92 -6.75
N ILE A 41 6.69 10.72 -6.87
CA ILE A 41 7.62 10.06 -5.92
C ILE A 41 8.78 10.98 -5.50
N ARG A 42 9.33 10.88 -4.27
CA ARG A 42 10.43 11.74 -3.75
C ARG A 42 11.38 10.99 -2.75
N TYR A 43 12.68 11.36 -2.66
CA TYR A 43 13.83 10.62 -2.04
C TYR A 43 14.82 11.51 -1.17
N GLN A 44 15.86 11.00 -0.47
CA GLN A 44 16.98 11.76 0.17
C GLN A 44 18.25 10.94 0.60
N HIS A 45 19.21 11.48 1.38
CA HIS A 45 20.66 11.08 1.36
C HIS A 45 21.45 11.20 2.69
N THR A 46 22.42 10.29 3.00
CA THR A 46 23.01 10.07 4.36
C THR A 46 24.44 10.61 4.66
N ALA A 47 25.55 9.84 4.54
CA ALA A 47 26.94 10.09 5.07
C ALA A 47 27.82 11.30 4.54
N ALA A 48 29.05 11.15 4.00
CA ALA A 48 30.07 12.25 3.83
C ALA A 48 30.38 12.71 2.37
N GLU A 49 30.81 13.98 2.18
CA GLU A 49 31.02 14.67 0.87
C GLU A 49 32.49 14.59 0.39
N PRO A 50 32.80 14.46 -0.93
CA PRO A 50 31.91 14.38 -2.08
C PRO A 50 31.21 13.02 -2.21
N TRP A 51 30.10 13.03 -2.96
CA TRP A 51 29.11 11.96 -2.99
C TRP A 51 28.39 11.90 -4.36
N PRO A 52 27.70 10.79 -4.73
CA PRO A 52 27.35 10.48 -6.14
C PRO A 52 25.86 10.71 -6.56
N ILE A 53 25.58 11.54 -7.59
CA ILE A 53 24.27 12.19 -7.89
C ILE A 53 22.95 11.38 -8.07
N CYS A 54 22.94 10.05 -7.99
CA CYS A 54 21.74 9.23 -8.16
C CYS A 54 21.68 8.02 -7.21
N ASP A 55 20.46 7.56 -6.91
CA ASP A 55 20.12 6.29 -6.22
C ASP A 55 18.88 5.62 -6.85
N SER A 56 18.57 4.34 -6.56
CA SER A 56 17.33 3.66 -7.04
C SER A 56 16.69 2.57 -6.13
N VAL A 57 15.52 2.91 -5.57
CA VAL A 57 14.78 2.19 -4.52
C VAL A 57 13.97 0.95 -5.01
N PRO A 58 14.20 -0.30 -4.55
CA PRO A 58 13.55 -1.52 -5.09
C PRO A 58 12.01 -1.69 -4.85
N MET A 59 11.25 -2.12 -5.88
CA MET A 59 9.77 -2.34 -5.98
C MET A 59 9.31 -3.32 -7.13
N ARG A 60 8.28 -3.03 -7.98
CA ARG A 60 7.39 -4.00 -8.72
C ARG A 60 5.92 -3.82 -8.31
N VAL A 61 5.07 -4.62 -8.96
CA VAL A 61 3.87 -4.15 -9.65
C VAL A 61 3.29 -5.26 -10.52
N GLU A 62 2.02 -5.10 -10.84
CA GLU A 62 1.07 -6.19 -11.01
C GLU A 62 0.00 -5.81 -12.11
N LEU A 63 -0.66 -6.77 -12.82
CA LEU A 63 -1.49 -6.61 -14.07
C LEU A 63 -2.59 -7.71 -14.30
N LEU A 64 -3.86 -7.43 -14.68
CA LEU A 64 -5.05 -8.28 -14.36
C LEU A 64 -5.79 -9.07 -15.49
N GLY A 65 -6.13 -10.34 -15.23
CA GLY A 65 -6.49 -11.44 -16.16
C GLY A 65 -6.45 -12.89 -15.57
N SER A 66 -5.30 -13.43 -15.06
CA SER A 66 -5.17 -14.67 -14.19
C SER A 66 -4.04 -14.78 -13.06
N THR A 67 -2.70 -15.00 -13.25
CA THR A 67 -1.57 -14.73 -12.25
C THR A 67 -0.10 -14.65 -12.80
N GLU A 68 0.72 -13.59 -12.51
CA GLU A 68 2.22 -13.46 -12.71
C GLU A 68 2.85 -12.39 -11.74
N ARG A 69 4.18 -12.04 -11.70
CA ARG A 69 4.79 -11.00 -10.77
C ARG A 69 6.32 -10.66 -10.92
N GLU A 70 6.73 -9.41 -10.63
CA GLU A 70 8.13 -8.84 -10.58
C GLU A 70 8.22 -7.65 -9.55
N TYR A 71 9.32 -7.04 -9.03
CA TYR A 71 10.77 -6.78 -9.35
C TYR A 71 11.21 -5.56 -10.25
N PHE A 72 11.31 -4.32 -9.71
CA PHE A 72 11.97 -3.09 -10.30
C PHE A 72 12.72 -2.27 -9.23
N GLN A 73 13.26 -1.09 -9.58
CA GLN A 73 13.77 -0.05 -8.69
C GLN A 73 13.23 1.35 -9.09
N VAL A 74 13.39 2.35 -8.22
CA VAL A 74 12.75 3.69 -8.30
C VAL A 74 13.79 4.79 -8.06
N ALA A 75 14.24 5.42 -9.15
CA ALA A 75 15.41 6.29 -9.19
C ALA A 75 15.22 7.74 -8.72
N ALA A 76 16.33 8.45 -8.43
CA ALA A 76 16.33 9.79 -7.83
C ALA A 76 17.54 10.70 -8.28
N ARG A 77 17.35 12.02 -8.56
CA ARG A 77 18.41 13.12 -8.59
C ARG A 77 18.06 14.70 -8.44
N LEU A 78 18.39 15.45 -7.32
CA LEU A 78 18.19 16.90 -6.93
C LEU A 78 19.44 17.86 -7.00
N ARG A 79 20.14 18.07 -5.85
CA ARG A 79 20.75 19.32 -5.34
C ARG A 79 21.84 19.01 -4.28
N GLY A 80 23.06 19.46 -4.52
CA GLY A 80 24.16 19.46 -3.55
C GLY A 80 25.12 18.26 -3.65
N GLY A 81 25.84 18.11 -4.77
CA GLY A 81 27.08 17.30 -4.80
C GLY A 81 27.48 16.73 -6.17
N ALA A 82 28.48 15.84 -6.13
CA ALA A 82 29.20 15.26 -7.28
C ALA A 82 28.45 14.09 -7.96
N LYS A 83 29.11 13.31 -8.81
CA LYS A 83 28.51 12.38 -9.81
C LYS A 83 28.96 10.93 -9.55
N ASN A 84 28.05 9.96 -9.68
CA ASN A 84 28.38 8.53 -9.52
C ASN A 84 29.49 8.06 -10.45
N THR A 85 30.33 7.16 -9.95
CA THR A 85 31.40 6.47 -10.66
C THR A 85 31.02 5.00 -10.86
N ALA A 86 31.29 4.43 -12.04
CA ALA A 86 30.98 3.02 -12.31
C ALA A 86 32.16 2.11 -11.93
N PRO A 87 31.92 0.92 -11.33
CA PRO A 87 32.98 -0.04 -11.04
C PRO A 87 33.57 -0.64 -12.33
N SER A 88 34.85 -1.05 -12.28
CA SER A 88 35.57 -1.60 -13.44
C SER A 88 36.14 -3.01 -13.22
N LEU A 89 36.07 -3.85 -14.25
CA LEU A 89 36.60 -5.22 -14.27
C LEU A 89 38.10 -5.30 -13.93
N GLY A 90 38.45 -6.32 -13.15
CA GLY A 90 39.84 -6.62 -12.81
C GLY A 90 40.62 -7.30 -13.92
N PHE A 91 41.95 -7.10 -13.93
CA PHE A 91 42.83 -7.60 -15.00
C PHE A 91 42.78 -9.13 -15.17
N ALA A 92 42.53 -9.87 -14.08
CA ALA A 92 42.40 -11.33 -14.12
C ALA A 92 41.14 -11.81 -14.86
N ALA A 93 40.03 -11.06 -14.84
CA ALA A 93 38.77 -11.46 -15.49
C ALA A 93 38.92 -11.56 -17.01
N LEU A 94 39.74 -10.69 -17.61
CA LEU A 94 40.06 -10.68 -19.05
C LEU A 94 40.82 -11.93 -19.52
N LEU A 95 41.40 -12.71 -18.61
CA LEU A 95 42.21 -13.90 -18.93
C LEU A 95 41.43 -15.23 -18.75
N VAL A 96 40.30 -15.21 -18.04
CA VAL A 96 39.53 -16.42 -17.68
C VAL A 96 38.21 -16.52 -18.45
N ALA A 97 37.64 -15.39 -18.90
CA ALA A 97 36.35 -15.34 -19.61
C ALA A 97 36.43 -15.85 -21.06
N LYS A 98 36.50 -17.17 -21.25
CA LYS A 98 36.38 -17.83 -22.56
C LYS A 98 35.02 -18.53 -22.68
N VAL A 99 34.18 -18.05 -23.59
CA VAL A 99 32.79 -18.52 -23.76
C VAL A 99 32.72 -19.62 -24.82
N ASP A 100 32.20 -20.79 -24.45
CA ASP A 100 31.91 -21.92 -25.33
C ASP A 100 30.44 -22.35 -25.16
N GLN A 101 29.81 -22.84 -26.24
CA GLN A 101 28.40 -23.25 -26.23
C GLN A 101 28.11 -24.42 -25.27
N PHE A 102 29.12 -25.19 -24.87
CA PHE A 102 28.96 -26.40 -24.05
C PHE A 102 29.67 -26.35 -22.69
N VAL A 103 30.26 -25.22 -22.28
CA VAL A 103 30.93 -25.06 -20.98
C VAL A 103 30.46 -23.80 -20.26
N LEU A 104 29.78 -23.97 -19.12
CA LEU A 104 29.36 -22.87 -18.24
C LEU A 104 30.41 -22.64 -17.15
N THR A 105 31.12 -21.52 -17.21
CA THR A 105 32.09 -21.09 -16.19
C THR A 105 31.41 -20.17 -15.16
N ALA A 106 31.60 -20.45 -13.87
CA ALA A 106 31.10 -19.58 -12.80
C ALA A 106 31.97 -18.33 -12.63
N LEU A 107 31.35 -17.16 -12.55
CA LEU A 107 32.00 -15.91 -12.11
C LEU A 107 32.11 -15.89 -10.59
N THR A 108 33.23 -15.37 -10.06
CA THR A 108 33.35 -15.06 -8.62
C THR A 108 33.20 -13.55 -8.39
N LEU A 109 32.87 -13.16 -7.16
CA LEU A 109 32.74 -11.75 -6.76
C LEU A 109 34.03 -10.96 -7.06
N ASP A 110 35.17 -11.60 -6.85
CA ASP A 110 36.53 -11.05 -7.03
C ASP A 110 36.84 -10.65 -8.48
N MET A 111 36.09 -11.16 -9.47
CA MET A 111 36.27 -10.80 -10.89
C MET A 111 35.59 -9.49 -11.28
N LEU A 112 34.59 -9.03 -10.51
CA LEU A 112 33.63 -8.02 -10.97
C LEU A 112 33.88 -6.60 -10.42
N ALA A 113 34.56 -6.46 -9.28
CA ALA A 113 34.69 -5.17 -8.58
C ALA A 113 36.10 -4.89 -8.04
N ASP A 114 37.13 -5.20 -8.85
CA ASP A 114 38.55 -4.91 -8.56
C ASP A 114 38.82 -3.41 -8.33
N LYS A 115 37.93 -2.53 -8.86
CA LYS A 115 37.93 -1.09 -8.58
C LYS A 115 36.50 -0.54 -8.49
N ASP A 116 35.98 -0.49 -7.28
CA ASP A 116 34.93 0.43 -6.84
C ASP A 116 35.56 1.40 -5.82
N LEU A 117 35.10 2.65 -5.78
CA LEU A 117 35.56 3.70 -4.86
C LEU A 117 34.43 4.24 -3.97
N GLU A 118 33.18 3.82 -4.23
CA GLU A 118 31.96 4.25 -3.56
C GLU A 118 31.42 3.11 -2.65
N SER A 119 31.65 1.83 -2.98
CA SER A 119 31.13 0.66 -2.24
C SER A 119 32.11 -0.53 -2.05
N PRO A 120 32.11 -1.23 -0.87
CA PRO A 120 32.83 -2.50 -0.67
C PRO A 120 32.22 -3.74 -1.33
N LEU A 121 33.09 -4.72 -1.64
CA LEU A 121 32.82 -5.98 -2.36
C LEU A 121 31.73 -6.87 -1.75
N ASP A 122 31.64 -6.97 -0.42
CA ASP A 122 30.73 -7.86 0.30
C ASP A 122 29.27 -7.38 0.33
N LEU A 123 29.05 -6.13 -0.09
CA LEU A 123 27.77 -5.42 0.02
C LEU A 123 27.27 -4.93 -1.36
N LEU A 124 27.86 -5.47 -2.45
CA LEU A 124 27.41 -5.29 -3.83
C LEU A 124 26.10 -6.04 -4.09
N LEU A 125 24.98 -5.32 -4.04
CA LEU A 125 23.70 -5.81 -4.54
C LEU A 125 23.65 -5.80 -6.07
N PHE A 126 23.25 -6.92 -6.67
CA PHE A 126 22.81 -6.94 -8.06
C PHE A 126 21.38 -7.54 -8.24
N SER A 127 20.47 -6.72 -8.76
CA SER A 127 19.13 -6.98 -9.29
C SER A 127 19.11 -8.10 -10.33
N LEU A 128 18.34 -9.16 -10.04
CA LEU A 128 18.21 -10.33 -10.92
C LEU A 128 17.05 -10.17 -11.92
N THR A 129 17.40 -9.99 -13.19
CA THR A 129 16.50 -9.50 -14.25
C THR A 129 15.69 -10.58 -14.97
N VAL A 130 16.25 -11.78 -15.21
CA VAL A 130 15.57 -12.90 -15.89
C VAL A 130 16.10 -14.27 -15.43
N PRO A 131 15.23 -15.29 -15.26
CA PRO A 131 15.62 -16.68 -15.06
C PRO A 131 16.03 -17.38 -16.37
N TRP A 132 16.93 -18.36 -16.27
CA TRP A 132 17.49 -19.12 -17.39
C TRP A 132 17.62 -20.62 -17.07
N PRO A 133 17.13 -21.55 -17.92
CA PRO A 133 16.28 -21.33 -19.09
C PRO A 133 14.85 -20.95 -18.69
N SER A 134 14.09 -20.38 -19.63
CA SER A 134 12.76 -19.79 -19.36
C SER A 134 11.64 -20.84 -19.16
N PRO A 135 10.55 -20.54 -18.42
CA PRO A 135 9.53 -21.54 -18.08
C PRO A 135 8.65 -22.00 -19.27
N GLY A 136 8.67 -23.31 -19.53
CA GLY A 136 7.77 -23.97 -20.49
C GLY A 136 7.57 -25.44 -20.11
N ARG A 137 7.04 -25.70 -18.90
CA ARG A 137 7.09 -27.01 -18.26
C ARG A 137 6.11 -28.03 -18.86
N ARG A 138 6.67 -29.12 -19.36
CA ARG A 138 5.98 -30.42 -19.45
C ARG A 138 6.07 -31.10 -18.08
N GLU A 139 5.17 -32.02 -17.76
CA GLU A 139 5.28 -32.81 -16.53
C GLU A 139 6.52 -33.73 -16.60
N GLY A 140 7.43 -33.61 -15.61
CA GLY A 140 8.56 -34.55 -15.46
C GLY A 140 9.91 -33.96 -15.00
N GLU A 141 10.19 -32.67 -15.23
CA GLU A 141 11.56 -32.13 -15.06
C GLU A 141 11.94 -31.76 -13.60
N ASP A 142 13.23 -31.82 -13.24
CA ASP A 142 13.76 -31.42 -11.91
C ASP A 142 13.96 -29.89 -11.83
N LEU A 143 13.92 -29.32 -10.61
CA LEU A 143 13.99 -27.89 -10.33
C LEU A 143 15.42 -27.36 -10.10
N ARG A 144 16.45 -28.19 -10.34
CA ARG A 144 17.85 -27.95 -9.91
C ARG A 144 18.80 -27.39 -10.98
N LEU A 145 18.30 -27.01 -12.16
CA LEU A 145 19.12 -26.68 -13.34
C LEU A 145 18.92 -25.24 -13.87
N TRP A 146 18.48 -24.29 -13.04
CA TRP A 146 18.08 -22.93 -13.45
C TRP A 146 18.92 -21.83 -12.75
N GLY A 147 19.23 -20.72 -13.44
CA GLY A 147 20.04 -19.57 -12.99
C GLY A 147 19.45 -18.19 -13.40
N TYR A 148 20.19 -17.07 -13.21
CA TYR A 148 19.69 -15.68 -13.40
C TYR A 148 20.78 -14.64 -13.84
N LEU A 149 20.40 -13.41 -14.21
CA LEU A 149 21.24 -12.32 -14.80
C LEU A 149 21.15 -10.97 -14.02
N LEU A 150 22.23 -10.16 -13.87
CA LEU A 150 22.48 -9.14 -12.78
C LEU A 150 22.50 -7.62 -13.20
N SER A 151 22.25 -6.63 -12.28
CA SER A 151 22.33 -5.11 -12.43
C SER A 151 22.26 -4.32 -11.07
N THR A 152 22.69 -3.06 -10.85
CA THR A 152 23.07 -2.54 -9.46
C THR A 152 22.51 -1.16 -8.92
N ASP A 153 21.64 -1.08 -7.86
CA ASP A 153 21.10 0.18 -7.20
C ASP A 153 20.41 0.05 -5.76
N GLU A 154 20.22 1.13 -4.93
CA GLU A 154 19.92 1.10 -3.44
C GLU A 154 18.84 2.13 -2.81
N PRO A 155 18.63 2.33 -1.45
CA PRO A 155 17.35 2.86 -0.84
C PRO A 155 17.29 4.18 0.06
N ILE A 156 16.20 4.32 0.90
CA ILE A 156 15.41 5.51 1.39
C ILE A 156 15.75 6.13 2.80
N PRO A 157 15.86 7.48 2.95
CA PRO A 157 15.87 8.22 4.25
C PRO A 157 14.58 8.99 4.73
N LYS A 158 14.75 9.99 5.64
CA LYS A 158 13.67 10.67 6.41
C LYS A 158 12.81 11.63 5.58
N GLU A 159 13.44 12.41 4.71
CA GLU A 159 12.76 13.38 3.85
C GLU A 159 11.74 12.67 2.95
N ASP A 160 12.06 11.46 2.50
CA ASP A 160 11.25 10.58 1.67
C ASP A 160 9.87 10.32 2.26
N TRP A 161 9.68 10.40 3.59
CA TRP A 161 8.35 10.36 4.21
C TRP A 161 7.55 11.64 3.93
N LEU A 162 8.09 12.81 4.31
CA LEU A 162 7.44 14.12 4.07
C LEU A 162 7.07 14.28 2.60
N MET A 163 8.00 13.83 1.78
CA MET A 163 7.95 14.00 0.36
C MET A 163 7.12 12.87 -0.30
N SER A 164 6.93 11.70 0.35
CA SER A 164 5.84 10.73 0.08
C SER A 164 4.46 11.28 0.44
N GLN A 165 4.33 12.16 1.44
CA GLN A 165 3.07 12.89 1.67
C GLN A 165 2.82 13.93 0.57
N VAL A 166 3.87 14.59 0.06
CA VAL A 166 3.74 15.46 -1.12
C VAL A 166 3.38 14.65 -2.38
N TYR A 167 3.98 13.48 -2.59
CA TYR A 167 3.63 12.53 -3.66
C TYR A 167 2.13 12.17 -3.64
N ARG A 168 1.63 11.69 -2.49
CA ARG A 168 0.23 11.26 -2.33
C ARG A 168 -0.74 12.44 -2.52
N ARG A 169 -0.41 13.64 -2.01
CA ARG A 169 -1.22 14.85 -2.16
C ARG A 169 -1.19 15.43 -3.59
N ASP A 170 -0.05 15.40 -4.27
CA ASP A 170 0.06 15.77 -5.69
C ASP A 170 -0.88 14.93 -6.56
N ILE A 171 -0.86 13.60 -6.37
CA ILE A 171 -1.75 12.70 -7.12
C ILE A 171 -3.20 13.00 -6.78
N LEU A 172 -3.57 12.97 -5.50
CA LEU A 172 -4.93 13.25 -5.03
C LEU A 172 -5.48 14.52 -5.65
N ASN A 173 -4.81 15.65 -5.45
CA ASN A 173 -5.23 16.96 -5.96
C ASN A 173 -5.36 16.93 -7.50
N SER A 174 -4.39 16.33 -8.20
CA SER A 174 -4.41 16.26 -9.65
C SER A 174 -5.53 15.36 -10.20
N THR A 175 -5.86 14.26 -9.53
CA THR A 175 -6.97 13.36 -9.90
C THR A 175 -8.31 14.02 -9.57
N CYS A 176 -8.44 14.72 -8.43
CA CYS A 176 -9.63 15.50 -8.10
C CYS A 176 -9.93 16.56 -9.17
N LEU A 177 -8.91 17.29 -9.63
CA LEU A 177 -9.03 18.26 -10.72
C LEU A 177 -9.39 17.59 -12.05
N MET A 178 -8.72 16.50 -12.44
CA MET A 178 -8.99 15.79 -13.70
C MET A 178 -10.38 15.14 -13.76
N ASN A 179 -11.06 14.96 -12.62
CA ASN A 179 -12.41 14.39 -12.53
C ASN A 179 -13.48 15.39 -12.05
N ASN A 180 -13.16 16.70 -11.97
CA ASN A 180 -14.05 17.78 -11.51
C ASN A 180 -14.71 17.53 -10.13
N LEU A 181 -13.99 16.88 -9.20
CA LEU A 181 -14.50 16.47 -7.88
C LEU A 181 -14.32 17.53 -6.77
N SER A 182 -13.59 18.60 -7.04
CA SER A 182 -13.43 19.74 -6.13
C SER A 182 -14.50 20.79 -6.41
N HIS A 183 -15.22 21.22 -5.37
CA HIS A 183 -16.34 22.15 -5.45
C HIS A 183 -16.10 23.35 -4.53
N SER A 184 -15.87 24.52 -5.13
CA SER A 184 -15.38 25.72 -4.41
C SER A 184 -16.26 26.23 -3.26
N GLN A 185 -17.52 25.79 -3.13
CA GLN A 185 -18.51 26.34 -2.20
C GLN A 185 -19.49 25.30 -1.61
N SER A 186 -19.22 23.99 -1.73
CA SER A 186 -20.15 23.00 -1.16
C SER A 186 -19.95 22.85 0.35
N LYS A 187 -20.97 23.22 1.14
CA LYS A 187 -21.04 22.94 2.58
C LYS A 187 -20.75 21.46 2.87
N LEU A 188 -19.93 21.19 3.89
CA LEU A 188 -19.54 19.83 4.26
C LEU A 188 -20.75 18.91 4.47
N LYS A 189 -20.75 17.76 3.79
CA LYS A 189 -21.83 16.78 3.85
C LYS A 189 -21.85 16.11 5.23
N HIS A 190 -23.04 16.01 5.84
CA HIS A 190 -23.20 15.51 7.21
C HIS A 190 -22.69 14.06 7.41
N ASN A 191 -22.74 13.21 6.37
CA ASN A 191 -22.15 11.86 6.44
C ASN A 191 -20.61 11.90 6.54
N VAL A 192 -19.95 12.81 5.83
CA VAL A 192 -18.49 13.02 5.90
C VAL A 192 -18.11 13.62 7.25
N ALA A 193 -18.85 14.63 7.73
CA ALA A 193 -18.67 15.19 9.07
C ALA A 193 -18.87 14.14 10.18
N ARG A 194 -19.76 13.15 9.99
CA ARG A 194 -19.90 12.01 10.91
C ARG A 194 -18.68 11.10 10.88
N GLN A 195 -18.00 10.95 9.75
CA GLN A 195 -16.85 10.05 9.61
C GLN A 195 -15.57 10.58 10.27
N ILE A 196 -15.49 11.90 10.45
CA ILE A 196 -14.32 12.59 10.98
C ILE A 196 -14.38 12.67 12.52
N PHE A 197 -13.26 12.39 13.19
CA PHE A 197 -13.05 12.60 14.62
C PHE A 197 -12.20 13.85 14.88
N VAL A 198 -12.41 14.47 16.05
CA VAL A 198 -11.73 15.69 16.50
C VAL A 198 -11.14 15.47 17.89
N GLU A 199 -9.84 15.69 18.01
CA GLU A 199 -9.07 15.72 19.25
C GLU A 199 -8.55 17.15 19.44
N HIS A 200 -8.86 17.78 20.58
CA HIS A 200 -8.58 19.20 20.81
C HIS A 200 -7.19 19.46 21.39
N ASN A 201 -6.66 18.56 22.22
CA ASN A 201 -5.44 18.78 22.99
C ASN A 201 -4.23 18.96 22.06
N HIS A 202 -4.16 18.16 20.98
CA HIS A 202 -3.10 18.15 19.98
C HIS A 202 -3.51 18.78 18.64
N LYS A 203 -4.67 19.47 18.61
CA LYS A 203 -5.32 20.02 17.39
C LYS A 203 -5.35 19.00 16.23
N PHE A 204 -5.83 17.79 16.50
CA PHE A 204 -5.74 16.65 15.60
C PHE A 204 -7.13 16.25 15.07
N ILE A 205 -7.20 16.00 13.77
CA ILE A 205 -8.39 15.52 13.07
C ILE A 205 -8.04 14.22 12.35
N TYR A 206 -8.85 13.18 12.56
CA TYR A 206 -8.68 11.88 11.91
C TYR A 206 -9.96 11.47 11.19
N CYS A 207 -9.88 11.22 9.88
CA CYS A 207 -11.01 10.63 9.16
C CYS A 207 -11.00 9.10 9.29
N GLU A 208 -12.13 8.53 9.76
CA GLU A 208 -12.27 7.09 9.86
C GLU A 208 -12.41 6.45 8.47
N VAL A 209 -11.47 5.60 8.08
CA VAL A 209 -11.69 4.63 7.01
C VAL A 209 -11.70 3.22 7.60
N PRO A 210 -12.82 2.49 7.55
CA PRO A 210 -12.85 1.11 8.05
C PRO A 210 -11.88 0.20 7.28
N LYS A 211 -11.25 -0.71 8.04
CA LYS A 211 -10.26 -1.70 7.59
C LYS A 211 -8.87 -1.17 7.15
N VAL A 212 -8.58 0.10 7.41
CA VAL A 212 -7.21 0.66 7.36
C VAL A 212 -6.52 0.75 8.75
N GLY A 213 -7.09 0.09 9.77
CA GLY A 213 -6.60 0.14 11.15
C GLY A 213 -7.29 1.16 12.06
N CYS A 214 -8.41 1.76 11.62
CA CYS A 214 -9.12 2.81 12.35
C CYS A 214 -9.42 2.51 13.84
N SER A 215 -9.65 1.25 14.22
CA SER A 215 -9.85 0.86 15.63
C SER A 215 -8.67 1.27 16.52
N ASN A 216 -7.43 1.16 16.04
CA ASN A 216 -6.23 1.52 16.80
C ASN A 216 -6.02 3.04 16.83
N TRP A 217 -6.33 3.75 15.73
CA TRP A 217 -6.40 5.22 15.73
C TRP A 217 -7.39 5.75 16.76
N LYS A 218 -8.57 5.12 16.94
CA LYS A 218 -9.51 5.53 17.99
C LYS A 218 -8.96 5.33 19.41
N LYS A 219 -8.16 4.28 19.66
CA LYS A 219 -7.51 4.06 20.96
C LYS A 219 -6.51 5.19 21.26
N ILE A 220 -5.70 5.57 20.26
CA ILE A 220 -4.79 6.72 20.34
C ILE A 220 -5.57 8.00 20.63
N ILE A 221 -6.61 8.31 19.86
CA ILE A 221 -7.42 9.52 20.05
C ILE A 221 -8.05 9.55 21.44
N LEU A 222 -8.53 8.41 21.97
CA LEU A 222 -9.06 8.34 23.33
C LEU A 222 -7.99 8.68 24.38
N LEU A 223 -6.79 8.11 24.26
CA LEU A 223 -5.68 8.38 25.19
C LEU A 223 -5.24 9.85 25.14
N LEU A 224 -5.14 10.43 23.94
CA LEU A 224 -4.83 11.85 23.74
C LEU A 224 -5.93 12.77 24.32
N THR A 225 -7.21 12.43 24.09
CA THR A 225 -8.38 13.18 24.61
C THR A 225 -8.40 13.17 26.15
N MET A 226 -8.08 12.02 26.75
CA MET A 226 -8.10 11.82 28.21
C MET A 226 -6.76 12.19 28.90
N ASN A 227 -5.74 12.60 28.14
CA ASN A 227 -4.39 12.86 28.60
C ASN A 227 -3.78 11.70 29.44
N LEU A 228 -3.89 10.47 28.92
CA LEU A 228 -3.46 9.25 29.62
C LEU A 228 -2.14 8.71 29.07
N SER A 229 -1.08 8.76 29.90
CA SER A 229 0.18 8.01 29.70
C SER A 229 -0.04 6.51 29.93
N ARG A 230 -0.69 5.84 28.98
CA ARG A 230 -0.92 4.39 28.94
C ARG A 230 -0.78 3.88 27.50
N LYS A 231 -0.43 2.62 27.33
CA LYS A 231 -0.18 2.05 26.00
C LYS A 231 -1.50 1.75 25.27
N ALA A 232 -1.55 2.07 23.99
CA ALA A 232 -2.74 1.90 23.16
C ALA A 232 -3.19 0.44 22.93
N ASN A 233 -2.43 -0.56 23.41
CA ASN A 233 -2.87 -1.95 23.47
C ASN A 233 -3.77 -2.26 24.67
N GLU A 234 -3.68 -1.49 25.77
CA GLU A 234 -4.47 -1.70 27.00
C GLU A 234 -5.96 -1.38 26.83
N VAL A 235 -6.31 -0.53 25.86
CA VAL A 235 -7.69 -0.13 25.58
C VAL A 235 -8.41 -1.26 24.83
N GLN A 236 -9.43 -1.86 25.46
CA GLN A 236 -10.24 -2.91 24.86
C GLN A 236 -11.06 -2.42 23.65
N GLN A 237 -11.27 -3.29 22.66
CA GLN A 237 -11.79 -2.88 21.36
C GLN A 237 -13.31 -2.61 21.37
N ASP A 238 -14.12 -3.39 22.08
CA ASP A 238 -15.59 -3.29 21.95
C ASP A 238 -16.13 -1.95 22.48
N PHE A 239 -15.46 -1.38 23.48
CA PHE A 239 -15.73 -0.04 24.00
C PHE A 239 -15.33 1.08 23.02
N ILE A 240 -14.26 0.91 22.24
CA ILE A 240 -13.73 1.97 21.36
C ILE A 240 -14.65 2.31 20.18
N HIS A 241 -15.58 1.40 19.84
CA HIS A 241 -16.59 1.63 18.81
C HIS A 241 -17.84 2.35 19.34
N ARG A 242 -18.01 2.48 20.67
CA ARG A 242 -19.23 3.00 21.33
C ARG A 242 -18.99 4.17 22.29
N THR A 243 -17.74 4.47 22.64
CA THR A 243 -17.41 5.54 23.61
C THR A 243 -17.89 6.93 23.14
N PRO A 244 -18.60 7.71 24.00
CA PRO A 244 -19.00 9.08 23.68
C PRO A 244 -17.86 10.09 23.88
N LEU A 245 -16.72 9.66 24.43
CA LEU A 245 -15.59 10.53 24.78
C LEU A 245 -14.86 11.06 23.52
N ILE A 246 -14.85 10.29 22.43
CA ILE A 246 -14.26 10.71 21.17
C ILE A 246 -15.31 11.47 20.34
N LYS A 247 -15.13 12.78 20.20
CA LYS A 247 -16.07 13.64 19.47
C LYS A 247 -15.90 13.51 17.95
N ARG A 248 -17.01 13.53 17.22
CA ARG A 248 -17.05 13.53 15.74
C ARG A 248 -17.29 14.96 15.23
N LEU A 249 -16.80 15.31 14.04
CA LEU A 249 -16.93 16.67 13.49
C LEU A 249 -18.41 17.08 13.34
N SER A 250 -19.30 16.12 13.09
CA SER A 250 -20.76 16.33 13.06
C SER A 250 -21.40 16.77 14.39
N SER A 251 -20.70 16.74 15.54
CA SER A 251 -21.24 17.26 16.80
C SER A 251 -21.07 18.77 16.99
N TYR A 252 -20.49 19.48 16.02
CA TYR A 252 -20.25 20.92 16.07
C TYR A 252 -21.14 21.70 15.09
N PRO A 253 -21.47 22.98 15.38
CA PRO A 253 -22.08 23.90 14.40
C PRO A 253 -21.23 24.02 13.13
N SER A 254 -21.86 24.25 11.98
CA SER A 254 -21.20 24.23 10.66
C SER A 254 -20.01 25.18 10.57
N ASP A 255 -20.15 26.41 11.05
CA ASP A 255 -19.08 27.42 11.04
C ASP A 255 -17.90 27.02 11.92
N TYR A 256 -18.14 26.22 12.97
CA TYR A 256 -17.09 25.65 13.81
C TYR A 256 -16.43 24.43 13.18
N GLN A 257 -17.15 23.64 12.37
CA GLN A 257 -16.54 22.58 11.57
C GLN A 257 -15.50 23.15 10.60
N ASP A 258 -15.83 24.26 9.93
CA ASP A 258 -14.93 24.94 8.98
C ASP A 258 -13.70 25.54 9.71
N LYS A 259 -13.90 26.15 10.90
CA LYS A 259 -12.81 26.64 11.77
C LYS A 259 -11.88 25.52 12.24
N LEU A 260 -12.43 24.35 12.59
CA LEU A 260 -11.64 23.17 12.98
C LEU A 260 -10.82 22.64 11.79
N LEU A 261 -11.45 22.44 10.63
CA LEU A 261 -10.76 21.94 9.43
C LEU A 261 -9.65 22.88 8.95
N THR A 262 -9.81 24.20 9.11
CA THR A 262 -8.78 25.17 8.72
C THR A 262 -7.63 25.32 9.73
N SER A 263 -7.77 24.89 10.99
CA SER A 263 -6.77 25.13 12.06
C SER A 263 -6.18 23.87 12.73
N TYR A 264 -6.66 22.67 12.38
CA TYR A 264 -6.23 21.39 12.96
C TYR A 264 -5.49 20.53 11.91
N THR A 265 -4.53 19.70 12.36
CA THR A 265 -3.84 18.73 11.50
C THR A 265 -4.80 17.61 11.11
N LYS A 266 -5.11 17.50 9.81
CA LYS A 266 -6.07 16.53 9.25
C LYS A 266 -5.34 15.34 8.66
N VAL A 267 -5.72 14.14 9.11
CA VAL A 267 -5.09 12.89 8.69
C VAL A 267 -6.15 11.91 8.19
N MET A 268 -5.85 11.28 7.06
CA MET A 268 -6.60 10.15 6.50
C MET A 268 -5.63 8.99 6.26
N PHE A 269 -6.11 7.76 6.45
CA PHE A 269 -5.37 6.57 6.03
C PHE A 269 -6.16 5.83 4.94
N THR A 270 -5.42 5.24 4.01
CA THR A 270 -5.96 4.51 2.84
C THR A 270 -5.39 3.10 2.80
N ARG A 271 -5.98 2.23 1.98
CA ARG A 271 -5.53 0.86 1.72
C ARG A 271 -5.90 0.48 0.29
N ASP A 272 -5.23 -0.50 -0.31
CA ASP A 272 -5.73 -1.11 -1.55
C ASP A 272 -7.24 -1.41 -1.45
N PRO A 273 -8.08 -0.98 -2.41
CA PRO A 273 -9.53 -1.08 -2.28
C PRO A 273 -10.05 -2.52 -2.20
N LEU A 274 -9.38 -3.47 -2.85
CA LEU A 274 -9.81 -4.87 -2.91
C LEU A 274 -9.31 -5.65 -1.68
N GLU A 275 -8.10 -5.37 -1.19
CA GLU A 275 -7.68 -5.85 0.14
C GLU A 275 -8.63 -5.32 1.24
N ARG A 276 -9.05 -4.05 1.14
CA ARG A 276 -9.97 -3.43 2.10
C ARG A 276 -11.36 -4.09 2.05
N LEU A 277 -11.86 -4.39 0.85
CA LEU A 277 -13.10 -5.15 0.63
C LEU A 277 -13.03 -6.57 1.23
N VAL A 278 -11.95 -7.32 0.95
CA VAL A 278 -11.75 -8.67 1.50
C VAL A 278 -11.59 -8.62 3.03
N SER A 279 -10.89 -7.61 3.55
CA SER A 279 -10.77 -7.39 4.99
C SER A 279 -12.13 -7.08 5.64
N ALA A 280 -13.01 -6.33 4.96
CA ALA A 280 -14.38 -6.07 5.42
C ALA A 280 -15.24 -7.34 5.43
N TYR A 281 -15.21 -8.12 4.36
CA TYR A 281 -15.91 -9.41 4.28
C TYR A 281 -15.51 -10.37 5.40
N ARG A 282 -14.20 -10.55 5.63
CA ARG A 282 -13.69 -11.41 6.71
C ARG A 282 -14.17 -10.92 8.08
N ASP A 283 -13.96 -9.64 8.36
CA ASP A 283 -14.30 -9.00 9.65
C ASP A 283 -15.79 -9.07 9.99
N LYS A 284 -16.67 -9.00 8.98
CA LYS A 284 -18.13 -8.84 9.16
C LYS A 284 -18.96 -10.07 8.89
N LEU A 285 -18.55 -10.95 7.97
CA LEU A 285 -19.36 -12.09 7.54
C LEU A 285 -18.72 -13.45 7.87
N LEU A 286 -17.46 -13.49 8.31
CA LEU A 286 -16.83 -14.70 8.83
C LEU A 286 -16.71 -14.75 10.35
N HIS A 287 -16.60 -13.61 11.04
CA HIS A 287 -16.58 -13.52 12.50
C HIS A 287 -17.96 -13.16 13.07
N SER A 288 -18.19 -13.47 14.35
CA SER A 288 -19.49 -13.36 15.01
C SER A 288 -19.85 -11.95 15.48
N GLU A 289 -19.84 -10.96 14.58
CA GLU A 289 -20.47 -9.65 14.84
C GLU A 289 -21.99 -9.81 14.61
N PRO A 290 -22.88 -9.65 15.62
CA PRO A 290 -24.28 -10.07 15.48
C PRO A 290 -25.09 -9.33 14.40
N TYR A 291 -24.84 -8.05 14.16
CA TYR A 291 -25.58 -7.29 13.15
C TYR A 291 -25.18 -7.75 11.73
N TYR A 292 -23.89 -7.90 11.46
CA TYR A 292 -23.44 -8.32 10.13
C TYR A 292 -23.61 -9.82 9.88
N SER A 293 -23.23 -10.67 10.83
CA SER A 293 -23.29 -12.14 10.69
C SER A 293 -24.71 -12.73 10.75
N ILE A 294 -25.70 -11.95 11.24
CA ILE A 294 -27.12 -12.33 11.22
C ILE A 294 -27.90 -11.44 10.24
N THR A 295 -28.04 -10.14 10.50
CA THR A 295 -28.95 -9.27 9.73
C THR A 295 -28.48 -9.11 8.27
N VAL A 296 -27.26 -8.61 8.07
CA VAL A 296 -26.73 -8.40 6.71
C VAL A 296 -26.49 -9.73 5.99
N ALA A 297 -26.03 -10.76 6.71
CA ALA A 297 -25.89 -12.10 6.15
C ALA A 297 -27.23 -12.67 5.66
N ASN A 298 -28.33 -12.44 6.38
CA ASN A 298 -29.66 -12.90 5.97
C ASN A 298 -30.23 -12.06 4.82
N GLU A 299 -29.96 -10.76 4.71
CA GLU A 299 -30.24 -9.98 3.49
C GLU A 299 -29.56 -10.61 2.27
N ILE A 300 -28.27 -10.92 2.37
CA ILE A 300 -27.48 -11.51 1.28
C ILE A 300 -28.03 -12.89 0.90
N LYS A 301 -28.30 -13.76 1.89
CA LYS A 301 -28.93 -15.08 1.65
C LYS A 301 -30.30 -14.96 1.00
N ALA A 302 -31.14 -14.02 1.45
CA ALA A 302 -32.48 -13.82 0.90
C ALA A 302 -32.49 -13.29 -0.54
N MET A 303 -31.40 -12.64 -0.97
CA MET A 303 -31.15 -12.21 -2.34
C MET A 303 -30.54 -13.32 -3.21
N CYS A 304 -29.57 -14.08 -2.70
CA CYS A 304 -28.75 -14.99 -3.51
C CYS A 304 -29.18 -16.47 -3.47
N ARG A 305 -29.88 -16.93 -2.42
CA ARG A 305 -30.21 -18.35 -2.21
C ARG A 305 -31.71 -18.63 -2.36
N LYS A 306 -32.05 -19.75 -2.99
CA LYS A 306 -33.41 -20.30 -2.99
C LYS A 306 -33.85 -20.72 -1.56
N ASN A 307 -32.96 -21.38 -0.82
CA ASN A 307 -33.18 -21.69 0.60
C ASN A 307 -32.63 -20.54 1.48
N LYS A 308 -33.54 -19.73 2.01
CA LYS A 308 -33.21 -18.58 2.88
C LYS A 308 -32.77 -19.00 4.30
N ASN A 309 -33.08 -20.23 4.71
CA ASN A 309 -32.82 -20.75 6.06
C ASN A 309 -31.51 -21.56 6.15
N SER A 310 -30.65 -21.52 5.10
CA SER A 310 -29.33 -22.16 5.15
C SER A 310 -28.48 -21.58 6.30
N THR A 311 -27.94 -22.46 7.15
CA THR A 311 -27.04 -22.12 8.27
C THR A 311 -25.62 -21.79 7.79
N GLU A 312 -25.26 -22.15 6.56
CA GLU A 312 -23.94 -21.92 5.98
C GLU A 312 -23.61 -20.42 5.92
N LYS A 313 -22.34 -20.06 6.11
CA LYS A 313 -21.90 -18.66 6.01
C LYS A 313 -22.12 -18.10 4.60
N VAL A 314 -22.27 -16.79 4.50
CA VAL A 314 -22.33 -16.08 3.20
C VAL A 314 -20.97 -16.20 2.51
N THR A 315 -20.96 -16.59 1.24
CA THR A 315 -19.73 -16.64 0.44
C THR A 315 -19.32 -15.24 -0.02
N PHE A 316 -18.04 -15.07 -0.36
CA PHE A 316 -17.54 -13.80 -0.90
C PHE A 316 -18.22 -13.41 -2.23
N GLN A 317 -18.58 -14.40 -3.05
CA GLN A 317 -19.27 -14.18 -4.33
C GLN A 317 -20.69 -13.62 -4.14
N GLU A 318 -21.43 -14.14 -3.16
CA GLU A 318 -22.77 -13.64 -2.80
C GLU A 318 -22.69 -12.22 -2.18
N PHE A 319 -21.70 -11.98 -1.32
CA PHE A 319 -21.43 -10.65 -0.78
C PHE A 319 -21.09 -9.62 -1.87
N VAL A 320 -20.24 -10.00 -2.83
CA VAL A 320 -19.91 -9.16 -4.00
C VAL A 320 -21.15 -8.87 -4.84
N ASN A 321 -21.99 -9.87 -5.13
CA ASN A 321 -23.26 -9.65 -5.84
C ASN A 321 -24.17 -8.66 -5.09
N PHE A 322 -24.33 -8.83 -3.78
CA PHE A 322 -25.15 -7.96 -2.95
C PHE A 322 -24.68 -6.50 -2.96
N ILE A 323 -23.38 -6.22 -2.78
CA ILE A 323 -22.90 -4.83 -2.81
C ILE A 323 -23.04 -4.20 -4.19
N LEU A 324 -22.92 -5.00 -5.27
CA LEU A 324 -23.10 -4.53 -6.64
C LEU A 324 -24.57 -4.23 -7.02
N THR A 325 -25.55 -4.63 -6.20
CA THR A 325 -26.96 -4.17 -6.36
C THR A 325 -27.22 -2.79 -5.76
N LYS A 326 -26.36 -2.31 -4.86
CA LYS A 326 -26.56 -1.05 -4.13
C LYS A 326 -25.72 0.07 -4.77
N LYS A 327 -26.27 1.28 -4.82
CA LYS A 327 -25.50 2.47 -5.25
C LYS A 327 -24.40 2.78 -4.24
N GLN A 328 -23.28 3.35 -4.70
CA GLN A 328 -22.09 3.62 -3.87
C GLN A 328 -22.39 4.47 -2.61
N GLU A 329 -23.30 5.44 -2.71
CA GLU A 329 -23.75 6.31 -1.62
C GLU A 329 -24.58 5.57 -0.54
N HIS A 330 -25.12 4.38 -0.85
CA HIS A 330 -25.93 3.54 0.02
C HIS A 330 -25.20 2.26 0.49
N LEU A 331 -23.89 2.17 0.27
CA LEU A 331 -23.06 1.11 0.82
C LEU A 331 -22.75 1.37 2.30
N ASP A 332 -22.59 0.29 3.08
CA ASP A 332 -22.12 0.39 4.45
C ASP A 332 -20.67 0.89 4.49
N ILE A 333 -20.31 1.65 5.52
CA ILE A 333 -18.98 2.26 5.69
C ILE A 333 -17.82 1.26 5.59
N HIS A 334 -18.05 -0.03 5.89
CA HIS A 334 -17.03 -1.06 5.78
C HIS A 334 -16.61 -1.37 4.33
N TRP A 335 -17.48 -1.12 3.35
CA TRP A 335 -17.21 -1.35 1.91
C TRP A 335 -17.65 -0.20 0.99
N GLN A 336 -18.14 0.93 1.51
CA GLN A 336 -18.30 2.18 0.75
C GLN A 336 -16.92 2.75 0.35
N PRO A 337 -16.71 3.20 -0.90
CA PRO A 337 -15.45 3.79 -1.36
C PRO A 337 -14.89 4.87 -0.42
N MET A 338 -13.57 4.84 -0.19
CA MET A 338 -12.87 5.69 0.79
C MET A 338 -12.99 7.18 0.46
N PHE A 339 -13.03 7.54 -0.82
CA PHE A 339 -13.24 8.93 -1.24
C PHE A 339 -14.62 9.49 -0.84
N LEU A 340 -15.66 8.64 -0.76
CA LEU A 340 -17.01 9.05 -0.31
C LEU A 340 -17.11 9.19 1.21
N LEU A 341 -16.26 8.47 1.95
CA LEU A 341 -16.19 8.51 3.41
C LEU A 341 -15.54 9.80 3.92
N CYS A 342 -14.49 10.28 3.24
CA CYS A 342 -13.64 11.38 3.72
C CYS A 342 -13.61 12.63 2.82
N ASP A 343 -14.22 12.61 1.64
CA ASP A 343 -14.29 13.73 0.67
C ASP A 343 -12.94 14.47 0.45
N PRO A 344 -11.85 13.74 0.13
CA PRO A 344 -10.49 14.29 0.10
C PRO A 344 -10.22 15.25 -1.08
N CYS A 345 -11.20 15.43 -1.98
CA CYS A 345 -11.17 16.47 -3.00
C CYS A 345 -11.68 17.83 -2.51
N ASN A 346 -12.31 17.87 -1.33
CA ASN A 346 -12.87 19.06 -0.71
C ASN A 346 -12.32 19.29 0.71
N ILE A 347 -11.75 18.26 1.35
CA ILE A 347 -10.98 18.37 2.59
C ILE A 347 -9.48 18.20 2.28
N HIS A 348 -8.70 19.26 2.46
CA HIS A 348 -7.24 19.21 2.28
C HIS A 348 -6.58 18.46 3.44
N TYR A 349 -6.37 17.15 3.30
CA TYR A 349 -5.62 16.37 4.30
C TYR A 349 -4.13 16.76 4.31
N ASP A 350 -3.61 17.02 5.50
CA ASP A 350 -2.20 17.37 5.72
C ASP A 350 -1.29 16.14 5.58
N ILE A 351 -1.79 14.97 6.03
CA ILE A 351 -1.12 13.67 5.93
C ILE A 351 -2.09 12.63 5.33
N LEU A 352 -1.61 11.90 4.33
CA LEU A 352 -2.29 10.79 3.66
C LEU A 352 -1.51 9.50 3.93
N GLY A 353 -1.83 8.83 5.03
CA GLY A 353 -1.24 7.55 5.38
C GLY A 353 -1.68 6.42 4.44
N LYS A 354 -0.82 5.42 4.27
CA LYS A 354 -1.13 4.16 3.59
C LYS A 354 -1.04 3.00 4.58
N PHE A 355 -1.95 2.05 4.47
CA PHE A 355 -1.98 0.84 5.31
C PHE A 355 -0.72 -0.01 5.12
N GLU A 356 -0.15 0.08 3.93
CA GLU A 356 1.07 -0.59 3.49
C GLU A 356 2.33 0.03 4.13
N THR A 357 2.26 1.30 4.56
CA THR A 357 3.31 2.02 5.31
C THR A 357 2.82 2.47 6.69
N LEU A 358 1.83 1.77 7.26
CA LEU A 358 1.05 2.21 8.43
C LEU A 358 1.91 2.56 9.64
N GLU A 359 2.92 1.74 9.93
CA GLU A 359 3.85 1.91 11.05
C GLU A 359 4.61 3.24 10.92
N GLN A 360 5.37 3.42 9.83
CA GLN A 360 6.09 4.66 9.53
C GLN A 360 5.15 5.89 9.50
N ASP A 361 4.04 5.82 8.78
CA ASP A 361 3.08 6.92 8.66
C ASP A 361 2.51 7.32 10.04
N SER A 362 2.17 6.35 10.88
CA SER A 362 1.59 6.61 12.20
C SER A 362 2.56 7.27 13.17
N GLU A 363 3.81 6.80 13.20
CA GLU A 363 4.88 7.38 14.01
C GLU A 363 5.22 8.81 13.57
N HIS A 364 5.14 9.11 12.27
CA HIS A 364 5.26 10.49 11.78
C HIS A 364 4.05 11.37 12.10
N VAL A 365 2.82 10.85 12.07
CA VAL A 365 1.61 11.57 12.52
C VAL A 365 1.72 11.93 14.00
N LEU A 366 2.08 10.98 14.86
CA LEU A 366 2.20 11.16 16.31
C LEU A 366 3.24 12.24 16.66
N ARG A 367 4.43 12.19 16.03
CA ARG A 367 5.45 13.25 16.15
C ARG A 367 4.98 14.60 15.63
N ASN A 368 4.24 14.64 14.51
CA ASN A 368 3.77 15.90 13.90
C ASN A 368 2.72 16.62 14.76
N ILE A 369 1.88 15.89 15.50
CA ILE A 369 0.88 16.50 16.40
C ILE A 369 1.42 16.79 17.81
N GLY A 370 2.69 16.46 18.09
CA GLY A 370 3.29 16.62 19.42
C GLY A 370 2.71 15.67 20.47
N ALA A 371 2.34 14.45 20.09
CA ALA A 371 1.91 13.41 21.03
C ALA A 371 3.07 13.00 21.97
N PRO A 372 2.77 12.43 23.16
CA PRO A 372 3.78 11.91 24.08
C PRO A 372 4.73 10.90 23.43
N GLU A 373 6.03 10.97 23.77
CA GLU A 373 7.08 10.15 23.13
C GLU A 373 6.91 8.63 23.37
N ASP A 374 6.20 8.22 24.41
CA ASP A 374 5.90 6.82 24.73
C ASP A 374 4.64 6.26 24.04
N LEU A 375 3.85 7.13 23.39
CA LEU A 375 2.61 6.76 22.71
C LEU A 375 2.86 6.37 21.25
N HIS A 376 3.15 5.09 21.04
CA HIS A 376 3.30 4.49 19.71
C HIS A 376 2.01 3.88 19.15
N TYR A 377 1.96 3.69 17.84
CA TYR A 377 0.83 3.01 17.18
C TYR A 377 0.83 1.50 17.43
N PRO A 378 -0.24 0.89 17.97
CA PRO A 378 -0.20 -0.51 18.39
C PRO A 378 -0.37 -1.46 17.19
N ASN A 379 0.56 -2.39 17.01
CA ASN A 379 0.50 -3.46 16.00
C ASN A 379 -0.43 -4.65 16.41
N PHE A 380 -1.39 -4.41 17.30
CA PHE A 380 -2.33 -5.43 17.79
C PHE A 380 -3.40 -5.79 16.74
N ARG A 381 -3.86 -7.04 16.79
CA ARG A 381 -4.92 -7.60 15.92
C ARG A 381 -6.02 -8.23 16.78
N THR A 382 -7.29 -7.92 16.51
CA THR A 382 -8.45 -8.49 17.23
C THR A 382 -8.48 -10.02 17.18
N HIS A 383 -8.15 -10.58 16.02
CA HIS A 383 -8.02 -12.03 15.79
C HIS A 383 -6.54 -12.35 15.59
N SER A 384 -5.80 -12.45 16.69
CA SER A 384 -4.35 -12.70 16.71
C SER A 384 -3.96 -14.04 16.09
N SER A 385 -4.85 -15.02 16.14
CA SER A 385 -4.74 -16.33 15.48
C SER A 385 -4.84 -16.27 13.95
N GLU A 386 -5.33 -15.17 13.37
CA GLU A 386 -5.45 -15.02 11.92
C GLU A 386 -4.32 -14.19 11.30
N LYS A 387 -3.95 -14.59 10.07
CA LYS A 387 -3.15 -13.74 9.19
C LYS A 387 -3.97 -12.49 8.85
N ARG A 388 -3.36 -11.32 9.04
CA ARG A 388 -3.87 -10.04 8.53
C ARG A 388 -4.11 -10.20 7.02
N THR A 389 -5.23 -9.70 6.49
CA THR A 389 -5.48 -9.67 5.04
C THR A 389 -4.27 -9.06 4.32
N SER A 390 -3.87 -9.64 3.20
CA SER A 390 -2.76 -9.27 2.32
C SER A 390 -3.13 -9.54 0.86
N GLY A 391 -2.26 -9.20 -0.09
CA GLY A 391 -2.42 -9.50 -1.51
C GLY A 391 -2.73 -10.98 -1.77
N ASP A 392 -1.96 -11.92 -1.22
CA ASP A 392 -2.18 -13.37 -1.40
C ASP A 392 -3.59 -13.80 -0.99
N ILE A 393 -4.00 -13.41 0.21
CA ILE A 393 -5.33 -13.71 0.76
C ILE A 393 -6.42 -13.05 -0.09
N THR A 394 -6.15 -11.85 -0.62
CA THR A 394 -7.09 -11.12 -1.47
C THR A 394 -7.26 -11.82 -2.81
N LEU A 395 -6.18 -12.32 -3.43
CA LEU A 395 -6.21 -13.16 -4.62
C LEU A 395 -6.97 -14.48 -4.38
N GLU A 396 -6.84 -15.13 -3.22
CA GLU A 396 -7.64 -16.31 -2.86
C GLU A 396 -9.16 -16.04 -2.86
N TYR A 397 -9.59 -14.82 -2.56
CA TYR A 397 -11.01 -14.44 -2.61
C TYR A 397 -11.44 -13.97 -4.00
N LEU A 398 -10.60 -13.21 -4.71
CA LEU A 398 -10.91 -12.72 -6.05
C LEU A 398 -10.97 -13.85 -7.10
N ARG A 399 -10.17 -14.91 -6.95
CA ARG A 399 -10.27 -16.15 -7.75
C ARG A 399 -11.63 -16.87 -7.64
N LYS A 400 -12.49 -16.48 -6.70
CA LYS A 400 -13.85 -17.03 -6.51
C LYS A 400 -14.93 -16.17 -7.18
N LEU A 401 -14.54 -15.19 -8.00
CA LEU A 401 -15.42 -14.29 -8.74
C LEU A 401 -15.30 -14.53 -10.24
N SER A 402 -16.37 -14.26 -10.99
CA SER A 402 -16.27 -14.17 -12.45
C SER A 402 -15.55 -12.90 -12.90
N SER A 403 -15.01 -12.89 -14.13
CA SER A 403 -14.37 -11.69 -14.69
C SER A 403 -15.30 -10.46 -14.70
N GLU A 404 -16.59 -10.66 -14.94
CA GLU A 404 -17.62 -9.61 -14.88
C GLU A 404 -17.78 -9.04 -13.45
N GLN A 405 -17.76 -9.89 -12.42
CA GLN A 405 -17.79 -9.45 -11.02
C GLN A 405 -16.52 -8.66 -10.67
N ILE A 406 -15.35 -9.10 -11.13
CA ILE A 406 -14.07 -8.41 -10.94
C ILE A 406 -14.08 -7.02 -11.61
N GLU A 407 -14.56 -6.91 -12.86
CA GLU A 407 -14.71 -5.63 -13.55
C GLU A 407 -15.68 -4.70 -12.82
N LYS A 408 -16.82 -5.22 -12.36
CA LYS A 408 -17.83 -4.44 -11.63
C LYS A 408 -17.30 -3.91 -10.29
N ILE A 409 -16.55 -4.70 -9.51
CA ILE A 409 -15.93 -4.19 -8.26
C ILE A 409 -14.75 -3.23 -8.55
N LYS A 410 -13.94 -3.47 -9.60
CA LYS A 410 -12.95 -2.48 -10.06
C LYS A 410 -13.62 -1.14 -10.36
N LYS A 411 -14.75 -1.14 -11.05
CA LYS A 411 -15.51 0.05 -11.43
C LYS A 411 -16.10 0.75 -10.20
N LEU A 412 -16.61 -0.01 -9.22
CA LEU A 412 -17.09 0.52 -7.94
C LEU A 412 -16.00 1.28 -7.15
N TYR A 413 -14.76 0.79 -7.16
CA TYR A 413 -13.63 1.42 -6.46
C TYR A 413 -12.70 2.25 -7.36
N GLN A 414 -13.07 2.52 -8.62
CA GLN A 414 -12.20 3.14 -9.63
C GLN A 414 -11.58 4.46 -9.15
N MET A 415 -12.35 5.27 -8.40
CA MET A 415 -11.83 6.52 -7.85
C MET A 415 -10.89 6.32 -6.66
N ASP A 416 -11.06 5.29 -5.82
CA ASP A 416 -10.10 5.01 -4.75
C ASP A 416 -8.74 4.60 -5.33
N PHE A 417 -8.72 3.79 -6.40
CA PHE A 417 -7.48 3.45 -7.12
C PHE A 417 -6.78 4.71 -7.67
N ALA A 418 -7.53 5.59 -8.34
CA ALA A 418 -6.98 6.77 -9.02
C ALA A 418 -6.60 7.93 -8.08
N LEU A 419 -7.31 8.12 -6.95
CA LEU A 419 -7.06 9.20 -6.00
C LEU A 419 -5.89 8.89 -5.06
N PHE A 420 -5.71 7.61 -4.69
CA PHE A 420 -4.70 7.19 -3.71
C PHE A 420 -3.54 6.40 -4.33
N ASN A 421 -3.48 6.31 -5.66
CA ASN A 421 -2.49 5.58 -6.44
C ASN A 421 -2.29 4.14 -5.95
N TYR A 422 -3.31 3.32 -6.16
CA TYR A 422 -3.22 1.85 -6.04
C TYR A 422 -3.28 1.23 -7.44
N PRO A 423 -2.60 0.09 -7.70
CA PRO A 423 -2.63 -0.56 -8.99
C PRO A 423 -4.07 -0.92 -9.37
N TYR A 424 -4.61 -0.27 -10.41
CA TYR A 424 -5.94 -0.60 -10.94
C TYR A 424 -6.00 -2.03 -11.50
N ASP A 425 -4.83 -2.60 -11.77
CA ASP A 425 -4.61 -3.96 -12.15
C ASP A 425 -3.74 -4.68 -11.08
N LEU A 426 -4.33 -5.62 -10.33
CA LEU A 426 -3.60 -6.66 -9.56
C LEU A 426 -2.97 -7.66 -10.55
N LYS A 427 -1.92 -8.42 -10.19
CA LYS A 427 -1.33 -9.37 -11.15
C LYS A 427 -2.08 -10.65 -11.16
N MET A 428 -3.01 -10.60 -12.07
CA MET A 428 -3.60 -11.74 -12.65
C MET A 428 -3.11 -11.78 -14.12
N ASN A 429 -2.10 -12.55 -14.55
CA ASN A 429 -1.85 -12.79 -15.99
C ASN A 429 -2.09 -14.25 -16.43
N LEU A 430 -1.20 -15.20 -16.12
CA LEU A 430 -1.34 -16.62 -16.53
C LEU A 430 -2.18 -17.49 -15.57
N TYR A 431 -3.10 -18.36 -16.01
CA TYR A 431 -3.68 -18.52 -17.36
C TYR A 431 -5.15 -18.04 -17.39
N LYS A 432 -5.51 -17.17 -18.34
CA LYS A 432 -6.81 -17.25 -19.05
C LYS A 432 -6.67 -18.44 -20.01
N THR A 433 -7.77 -19.11 -20.36
CA THR A 433 -7.77 -20.51 -20.86
C THR A 433 -7.42 -21.51 -19.73
N ASP A 434 -7.87 -22.76 -19.71
CA ASP A 434 -8.51 -23.52 -20.80
C ASP A 434 -9.99 -23.87 -20.55
N THR A 435 -10.75 -23.88 -21.64
CA THR A 435 -12.01 -24.62 -21.78
C THR A 435 -11.94 -25.41 -23.08
N VAL A 436 -11.91 -26.74 -22.97
CA VAL A 436 -12.13 -27.74 -24.03
C VAL A 436 -12.98 -28.84 -23.41
#